data_AF-A0A7C2EPG8-F1
#
_entry.id   AF-A0A7C2EPG8-F1
#
_cell.length_a   1.000
_cell.length_b   1.000
_cell.length_c   1.000
_cell.angle_alpha   90.00
_cell.angle_beta   90.00
_cell.angle_gamma   90.00
#
_symmetry.space_group_name_H-M   'P 1'
#
loop_
_entity.id
_entity.type
_entity.pdbx_description
1 polymer ?
#
loop_
_entity_poly.entity_id
_entity_poly.type
_entity_poly.pdbx_seq_one_letter_code
_entity_poly.pdbx_strand_id
1 'polypeptide(L)'
;PRRLYWADRLGILIMQDMPCSWEHSDRARAAWESTMRAALARDRNHPSIFAWVLFNETWGIGGNEYKQRPDIQEWVKSMFSAAKELDPTRLVEDNSPNRYDHVVTDINSWHFYIDDYEKARAHIEEVVRNTYPGSNFNFAPGYKQDTAPLINSEYGSVSATGGDRDISWGFRYLTTLLRKHEKIQGYIYTELTDIEFEHNGLVNYDRSPKEFGYDAFVEGMTVADLQGEDFVGFDAPPAIVTEPGADVEVPIFVSHFSDREGEFYVKPRLVGVDDLGRDVRVELDARPVTWARYRVTPQKPLLATLPKDRSFTGALTMELVDSSGKRLAANFVNLIAWRKRPGGATRQETERLDARRVVLRRSPLEVHVAYWSGAGAPNRLTRRRDNPKLWLLGAGMVEYQFEVPPEVLEARPVRLGLLAELAAKARDEKLAWPQEVTLLDYPQTDAVKHPATVNIIVNGHRLEPIELADDPADAHGVLSHQAGFHHGSYGYLVRGELMLAGLDGFLENLRRRPLVRVIFEVPGGGLAVYGERTGRYPLDPTIILETERDIP
;
A
#
# COMPACT_ATOMS: atom_id res chain seq x y z
N PRO A 1 -20.63 30.72 -5.36
CA PRO A 1 -19.66 29.74 -4.78
C PRO A 1 -18.80 29.10 -5.88
N ARG A 2 -17.47 29.34 -5.89
CA ARG A 2 -16.59 28.88 -6.98
C ARG A 2 -16.46 27.35 -7.07
N ARG A 3 -16.42 26.65 -5.92
CA ARG A 3 -16.36 25.17 -5.87
C ARG A 3 -17.57 24.53 -6.54
N LEU A 4 -18.77 24.93 -6.13
CA LEU A 4 -20.03 24.38 -6.65
C LEU A 4 -20.22 24.67 -8.15
N TYR A 5 -19.84 25.87 -8.61
CA TYR A 5 -19.84 26.19 -10.04
C TYR A 5 -19.00 25.19 -10.84
N TRP A 6 -17.79 24.84 -10.38
CA TRP A 6 -16.96 23.87 -11.10
C TRP A 6 -17.50 22.44 -11.02
N ALA A 7 -18.08 22.06 -9.89
CA ALA A 7 -18.73 20.76 -9.75
C ALA A 7 -19.90 20.60 -10.75
N ASP A 8 -20.74 21.63 -10.90
CA ASP A 8 -21.80 21.67 -11.90
C ASP A 8 -21.26 21.54 -13.34
N ARG A 9 -20.16 22.23 -13.63
CA ARG A 9 -19.54 22.25 -14.98
C ARG A 9 -18.84 20.94 -15.33
N LEU A 10 -18.31 20.23 -14.34
CA LEU A 10 -17.55 19.00 -14.52
C LEU A 10 -18.40 17.74 -14.33
N GLY A 11 -19.63 17.86 -13.83
CA GLY A 11 -20.49 16.72 -13.53
C GLY A 11 -20.03 15.94 -12.28
N ILE A 12 -19.44 16.63 -11.30
CA ILE A 12 -19.01 16.02 -10.03
C ILE A 12 -20.12 16.24 -9.01
N LEU A 13 -20.63 15.15 -8.42
CA LEU A 13 -21.61 15.22 -7.35
C LEU A 13 -20.94 15.56 -6.01
N ILE A 14 -21.64 16.35 -5.19
CA ILE A 14 -21.19 16.79 -3.87
C ILE A 14 -22.21 16.34 -2.82
N MET A 15 -21.71 15.59 -1.85
CA MET A 15 -22.33 15.40 -0.53
C MET A 15 -21.86 16.57 0.33
N GLN A 16 -22.75 17.50 0.66
CA GLN A 16 -22.38 18.82 1.18
C GLN A 16 -22.58 18.90 2.70
N ASP A 17 -21.47 18.81 3.41
CA ASP A 17 -21.41 18.99 4.86
C ASP A 17 -21.61 20.43 5.31
N MET A 18 -22.26 20.58 6.46
CA MET A 18 -22.26 21.80 7.25
C MET A 18 -21.02 21.86 8.15
N PRO A 19 -20.44 23.05 8.35
CA PRO A 19 -19.33 23.20 9.27
C PRO A 19 -19.79 22.95 10.72
N CYS A 20 -19.17 21.98 11.39
CA CYS A 20 -19.44 21.65 12.79
C CYS A 20 -18.50 22.39 13.74
N SER A 21 -18.97 22.73 14.95
CA SER A 21 -18.12 23.21 16.03
C SER A 21 -17.45 22.03 16.76
N TRP A 22 -16.35 22.28 17.48
CA TRP A 22 -15.78 21.26 18.36
C TRP A 22 -16.71 20.96 19.55
N GLU A 23 -17.13 22.02 20.26
CA GLU A 23 -17.97 21.90 21.46
C GLU A 23 -19.44 22.25 21.19
N HIS A 24 -20.32 21.67 22.00
CA HIS A 24 -21.74 21.99 22.03
C HIS A 24 -22.03 23.12 23.02
N SER A 25 -22.77 24.14 22.59
CA SER A 25 -23.30 25.22 23.45
C SER A 25 -24.49 25.89 22.77
N ASP A 26 -25.31 26.64 23.52
CA ASP A 26 -26.42 27.41 22.94
C ASP A 26 -25.94 28.39 21.85
N ARG A 27 -24.77 29.01 22.06
CA ARG A 27 -24.13 29.89 21.08
C ARG A 27 -23.74 29.11 19.82
N ALA A 28 -23.11 27.95 19.97
CA ALA A 28 -22.69 27.11 18.83
C ALA A 28 -23.92 26.61 18.05
N ARG A 29 -24.97 26.17 18.75
CA ARG A 29 -26.25 25.77 18.17
C ARG A 29 -26.88 26.90 17.36
N ALA A 30 -27.05 28.08 17.95
CA ALA A 30 -27.63 29.22 17.24
C ALA A 30 -26.82 29.64 16.00
N ALA A 31 -25.48 29.59 16.10
CA ALA A 31 -24.60 29.88 14.98
C ALA A 31 -24.69 28.83 13.86
N TRP A 32 -24.72 27.54 14.22
CA TRP A 32 -24.87 26.44 13.28
C TRP A 32 -26.24 26.51 12.57
N GLU A 33 -27.34 26.73 13.30
CA GLU A 33 -28.69 26.84 12.71
C GLU A 33 -28.79 27.99 11.69
N SER A 34 -28.22 29.15 12.04
CA SER A 34 -28.14 30.30 11.13
C SER A 34 -27.30 29.97 9.88
N THR A 35 -26.16 29.30 10.08
CA THR A 35 -25.24 28.91 9.00
C THR A 35 -25.87 27.91 8.04
N MET A 36 -26.52 26.86 8.56
CA MET A 36 -27.21 25.85 7.76
C MET A 36 -28.29 26.50 6.88
N ARG A 37 -29.15 27.34 7.47
CA ARG A 37 -30.22 28.02 6.72
C ARG A 37 -29.66 28.92 5.62
N ALA A 38 -28.59 29.67 5.91
CA ALA A 38 -27.93 30.53 4.94
C ALA A 38 -27.25 29.72 3.82
N ALA A 39 -26.61 28.59 4.15
CA ALA A 39 -25.98 27.70 3.19
C ALA A 39 -27.01 27.09 2.24
N LEU A 40 -28.08 26.48 2.76
CA LEU A 40 -29.15 25.90 1.94
C LEU A 40 -29.78 26.96 1.01
N ALA A 41 -30.12 28.13 1.54
CA ALA A 41 -30.70 29.21 0.75
C ALA A 41 -29.77 29.67 -0.39
N ARG A 42 -28.45 29.72 -0.13
CA ARG A 42 -27.44 30.13 -1.10
C ARG A 42 -27.18 29.06 -2.16
N ASP A 43 -27.12 27.80 -1.76
CA ASP A 43 -26.46 26.74 -2.54
C ASP A 43 -27.41 25.72 -3.19
N ARG A 44 -28.67 25.60 -2.73
CA ARG A 44 -29.65 24.60 -3.22
C ARG A 44 -29.91 24.59 -4.74
N ASN A 45 -29.59 25.68 -5.43
CA ASN A 45 -29.74 25.78 -6.89
C ASN A 45 -28.57 25.14 -7.66
N HIS A 46 -27.52 24.67 -6.98
CA HIS A 46 -26.44 23.92 -7.61
C HIS A 46 -26.87 22.46 -7.81
N PRO A 47 -27.02 21.98 -9.06
CA PRO A 47 -27.38 20.59 -9.35
C PRO A 47 -26.31 19.59 -8.90
N SER A 48 -25.06 20.01 -8.73
CA SER A 48 -24.01 19.14 -8.21
C SER A 48 -24.29 18.63 -6.79
N ILE A 49 -25.06 19.36 -5.98
CA ILE A 49 -25.38 18.93 -4.61
C ILE A 49 -26.50 17.89 -4.66
N PHE A 50 -26.16 16.65 -4.30
CA PHE A 50 -27.14 15.55 -4.26
C PHE A 50 -27.64 15.28 -2.83
N ALA A 51 -26.84 15.60 -1.81
CA ALA A 51 -27.17 15.39 -0.40
C ALA A 51 -26.61 16.50 0.49
N TRP A 52 -27.31 16.79 1.59
CA TRP A 52 -26.87 17.65 2.68
C TRP A 52 -26.51 16.81 3.90
N VAL A 53 -25.31 17.01 4.46
CA VAL A 53 -24.90 16.38 5.73
C VAL A 53 -24.93 17.44 6.82
N LEU A 54 -25.77 17.24 7.83
CA LEU A 54 -25.97 18.26 8.87
C LEU A 54 -24.83 18.24 9.89
N PHE A 55 -24.38 17.07 10.30
CA PHE A 55 -23.29 16.92 11.24
C PHE A 55 -22.29 15.86 10.77
N ASN A 56 -21.03 16.02 11.14
CA ASN A 56 -19.99 15.03 10.90
C ASN A 56 -19.53 14.46 12.25
N GLU A 57 -19.43 13.14 12.38
CA GLU A 57 -18.78 12.42 13.48
C GLU A 57 -19.11 12.91 14.90
N THR A 58 -20.33 13.37 15.14
CA THR A 58 -20.81 13.96 16.41
C THR A 58 -20.17 15.28 16.86
N TRP A 59 -19.43 15.95 15.98
CA TRP A 59 -18.83 17.25 16.25
C TRP A 59 -19.92 18.30 16.49
N GLY A 60 -19.83 19.01 17.61
CA GLY A 60 -20.79 20.06 17.99
C GLY A 60 -22.13 19.54 18.52
N ILE A 61 -22.31 18.21 18.57
CA ILE A 61 -23.52 17.53 19.08
C ILE A 61 -23.23 16.60 20.27
N GLY A 62 -22.11 16.80 20.98
CA GLY A 62 -21.81 16.11 22.24
C GLY A 62 -20.79 14.98 22.14
N GLY A 63 -20.19 14.75 20.96
CA GLY A 63 -19.07 13.83 20.82
C GLY A 63 -19.39 12.42 21.35
N ASN A 64 -18.50 11.92 22.22
CA ASN A 64 -18.64 10.63 22.89
C ASN A 64 -19.97 10.43 23.63
N GLU A 65 -20.63 11.51 24.08
CA GLU A 65 -21.84 11.45 24.91
C GLU A 65 -23.14 11.50 24.08
N TYR A 66 -23.05 11.70 22.76
CA TYR A 66 -24.22 11.96 21.91
C TYR A 66 -25.31 10.89 22.04
N LYS A 67 -24.92 9.60 22.14
CA LYS A 67 -25.86 8.47 22.31
C LYS A 67 -26.69 8.55 23.60
N GLN A 68 -26.24 9.25 24.63
CA GLN A 68 -26.93 9.41 25.91
C GLN A 68 -27.67 10.76 26.03
N ARG A 69 -27.74 11.55 24.95
CA ARG A 69 -28.29 12.91 24.93
C ARG A 69 -29.55 13.00 24.06
N PRO A 70 -30.71 12.50 24.54
CA PRO A 70 -31.95 12.54 23.76
C PRO A 70 -32.39 13.97 23.43
N ASP A 71 -32.04 14.96 24.27
CA ASP A 71 -32.27 16.37 24.02
C ASP A 71 -31.54 16.89 22.77
N ILE A 72 -30.30 16.46 22.56
CA ILE A 72 -29.52 16.81 21.36
C ILE A 72 -30.01 15.99 20.15
N GLN A 73 -30.35 14.71 20.34
CA GLN A 73 -30.92 13.86 19.28
C GLN A 73 -32.24 14.45 18.72
N GLU A 74 -33.12 14.96 19.58
CA GLU A 74 -34.33 15.66 19.14
C GLU A 74 -34.02 16.97 18.40
N TRP A 75 -32.97 17.69 18.82
CA TRP A 75 -32.50 18.85 18.05
C TRP A 75 -32.03 18.46 16.64
N VAL A 76 -31.21 17.41 16.53
CA VAL A 76 -30.75 16.89 15.23
C VAL A 76 -31.93 16.51 14.33
N LYS A 77 -32.94 15.79 14.85
CA LYS A 77 -34.19 15.48 14.13
C LYS A 77 -34.96 16.72 13.68
N SER A 78 -35.00 17.76 14.52
CA SER A 78 -35.64 19.03 14.17
C SER A 78 -34.90 19.74 13.02
N MET A 79 -33.57 19.63 12.98
CA MET A 79 -32.75 20.21 11.91
C MET A 79 -32.85 19.40 10.61
N PHE A 80 -32.94 18.07 10.70
CA PHE A 80 -33.30 17.21 9.58
C PHE A 80 -34.62 17.65 8.95
N SER A 81 -35.66 17.78 9.77
CA SER A 81 -36.99 18.21 9.29
C SER A 81 -36.94 19.60 8.65
N ALA A 82 -36.21 20.54 9.25
CA ALA A 82 -36.04 21.89 8.71
C ALA A 82 -35.28 21.90 7.37
N ALA A 83 -34.23 21.07 7.21
CA ALA A 83 -33.50 20.94 5.96
C ALA A 83 -34.39 20.39 4.84
N LYS A 84 -35.21 19.36 5.13
CA LYS A 84 -36.20 18.82 4.17
C LYS A 84 -37.26 19.84 3.78
N GLU A 85 -37.65 20.75 4.68
CA GLU A 85 -38.59 21.83 4.36
C GLU A 85 -37.95 22.90 3.46
N LEU A 86 -36.70 23.27 3.75
CA LEU A 86 -35.97 24.30 3.01
C LEU A 86 -35.51 23.86 1.61
N ASP A 87 -35.18 22.57 1.47
CA ASP A 87 -34.80 21.94 0.22
C ASP A 87 -35.38 20.51 0.12
N PRO A 88 -36.65 20.38 -0.30
CA PRO A 88 -37.33 19.08 -0.39
C PRO A 88 -36.80 18.20 -1.52
N THR A 89 -35.89 18.70 -2.34
CA THR A 89 -35.42 18.02 -3.56
C THR A 89 -34.15 17.19 -3.36
N ARG A 90 -33.49 17.31 -2.20
CA ARG A 90 -32.22 16.63 -1.87
C ARG A 90 -32.42 15.61 -0.76
N LEU A 91 -31.49 14.66 -0.70
CA LEU A 91 -31.32 13.77 0.45
C LEU A 91 -30.72 14.57 1.61
N VAL A 92 -31.07 14.19 2.84
CA VAL A 92 -30.46 14.76 4.05
C VAL A 92 -29.90 13.63 4.88
N GLU A 93 -28.69 13.82 5.37
CA GLU A 93 -28.07 12.99 6.40
C GLU A 93 -27.98 13.79 7.69
N ASP A 94 -28.43 13.18 8.80
CA ASP A 94 -28.37 13.82 10.11
C ASP A 94 -26.94 13.98 10.62
N ASN A 95 -26.19 12.89 10.73
CA ASN A 95 -24.83 12.84 11.23
C ASN A 95 -24.08 11.76 10.45
N SER A 96 -23.05 12.13 9.68
CA SER A 96 -22.16 11.16 9.04
C SER A 96 -21.32 10.47 10.13
N PRO A 97 -21.60 9.20 10.50
CA PRO A 97 -21.20 8.69 11.81
C PRO A 97 -19.93 7.85 11.76
N ASN A 98 -19.05 8.05 12.74
CA ASN A 98 -17.95 7.15 13.08
C ASN A 98 -18.23 6.29 14.33
N ARG A 99 -19.45 6.39 14.86
CA ARG A 99 -19.82 5.86 16.19
C ARG A 99 -21.12 5.08 16.20
N TYR A 100 -21.72 4.80 15.06
CA TYR A 100 -22.98 4.06 14.98
C TYR A 100 -24.15 4.76 15.70
N ASP A 101 -24.42 6.02 15.34
CA ASP A 101 -25.31 6.91 16.07
C ASP A 101 -26.22 7.79 15.22
N HIS A 102 -26.64 7.33 14.03
CA HIS A 102 -27.77 7.96 13.34
C HIS A 102 -29.04 8.00 14.21
N VAL A 103 -29.92 8.97 13.95
CA VAL A 103 -31.25 9.12 14.54
C VAL A 103 -32.36 9.13 13.48
N VAL A 104 -32.21 9.92 12.41
CA VAL A 104 -33.11 9.99 11.25
C VAL A 104 -32.32 10.42 10.02
N THR A 105 -32.30 9.61 8.96
CA THR A 105 -31.45 9.88 7.81
C THR A 105 -32.04 9.33 6.51
N ASP A 106 -31.82 10.03 5.40
CA ASP A 106 -32.07 9.53 4.05
C ASP A 106 -30.90 8.66 3.53
N ILE A 107 -29.74 8.69 4.19
CA ILE A 107 -28.52 7.93 3.82
C ILE A 107 -27.96 7.26 5.08
N ASN A 108 -27.79 5.95 5.05
CA ASN A 108 -27.16 5.22 6.16
C ASN A 108 -25.67 5.16 5.90
N SER A 109 -24.91 6.16 6.36
CA SER A 109 -23.47 6.21 6.14
C SER A 109 -22.64 5.74 7.33
N TRP A 110 -21.36 5.48 7.14
CA TRP A 110 -20.47 5.01 8.20
C TRP A 110 -19.01 5.23 7.84
N HIS A 111 -18.19 5.49 8.85
CA HIS A 111 -16.76 5.78 8.71
C HIS A 111 -15.90 4.68 9.33
N PHE A 112 -14.72 4.41 8.76
CA PHE A 112 -13.72 3.59 9.44
C PHE A 112 -12.28 3.88 8.99
N TYR A 113 -11.33 3.75 9.92
CA TYR A 113 -9.89 3.82 9.64
C TYR A 113 -9.20 2.56 10.18
N ILE A 114 -8.91 1.60 9.29
CA ILE A 114 -8.41 0.28 9.69
C ILE A 114 -7.31 -0.16 8.73
N ASP A 115 -6.09 -0.32 9.25
CA ASP A 115 -4.89 -0.76 8.52
C ASP A 115 -4.64 -2.28 8.57
N ASP A 116 -5.52 -3.02 9.27
CA ASP A 116 -5.45 -4.47 9.40
C ASP A 116 -6.51 -5.12 8.50
N TYR A 117 -6.08 -5.92 7.53
CA TYR A 117 -6.97 -6.52 6.54
C TYR A 117 -8.08 -7.38 7.16
N GLU A 118 -7.76 -8.23 8.13
CA GLU A 118 -8.76 -9.15 8.71
C GLU A 118 -9.78 -8.37 9.56
N LYS A 119 -9.33 -7.35 10.29
CA LYS A 119 -10.24 -6.45 11.01
C LYS A 119 -11.11 -5.64 10.06
N ALA A 120 -10.54 -5.08 9.00
CA ALA A 120 -11.29 -4.30 8.01
C ALA A 120 -12.35 -5.16 7.32
N ARG A 121 -11.98 -6.37 6.91
CA ARG A 121 -12.90 -7.34 6.32
C ARG A 121 -14.04 -7.67 7.28
N ALA A 122 -13.73 -8.07 8.51
CA ALA A 122 -14.74 -8.43 9.50
C ALA A 122 -15.70 -7.26 9.81
N HIS A 123 -15.16 -6.04 9.87
CA HIS A 123 -15.91 -4.82 10.09
C HIS A 123 -16.89 -4.51 8.94
N ILE A 124 -16.41 -4.55 7.69
CA ILE A 124 -17.25 -4.37 6.49
C ILE A 124 -18.33 -5.43 6.40
N GLU A 125 -17.98 -6.70 6.62
CA GLU A 125 -18.95 -7.80 6.63
C GLU A 125 -20.00 -7.64 7.74
N GLU A 126 -19.62 -7.16 8.92
CA GLU A 126 -20.55 -6.87 10.03
C GLU A 126 -21.55 -5.79 9.65
N VAL A 127 -21.08 -4.69 9.06
CA VAL A 127 -21.95 -3.58 8.66
C VAL A 127 -22.90 -4.01 7.56
N VAL A 128 -22.38 -4.61 6.49
CA VAL A 128 -23.19 -5.13 5.40
C VAL A 128 -24.25 -6.11 5.91
N ARG A 129 -23.90 -7.02 6.82
CA ARG A 129 -24.84 -7.99 7.40
C ARG A 129 -25.93 -7.30 8.23
N ASN A 130 -25.57 -6.28 9.01
CA ASN A 130 -26.47 -5.62 9.94
C ASN A 130 -27.25 -4.44 9.35
N THR A 131 -27.00 -4.02 8.11
CA THR A 131 -27.80 -3.00 7.44
C THR A 131 -29.10 -3.60 6.90
N TYR A 132 -30.26 -3.37 7.50
CA TYR A 132 -31.55 -3.78 6.92
C TYR A 132 -32.70 -3.02 7.60
N PRO A 133 -33.88 -2.90 6.95
CA PRO A 133 -35.04 -2.25 7.56
C PRO A 133 -35.39 -2.88 8.92
N GLY A 134 -35.42 -2.06 9.97
CA GLY A 134 -35.65 -2.47 11.35
C GLY A 134 -34.39 -2.83 12.15
N SER A 135 -33.19 -2.73 11.55
CA SER A 135 -31.94 -2.90 12.29
C SER A 135 -31.67 -1.73 13.22
N ASN A 136 -31.15 -2.01 14.41
CA ASN A 136 -30.66 -0.98 15.34
C ASN A 136 -29.17 -0.66 15.11
N PHE A 137 -28.50 -1.38 14.20
CA PHE A 137 -27.08 -1.19 13.92
C PHE A 137 -26.86 0.13 13.18
N ASN A 138 -25.83 0.89 13.57
CA ASN A 138 -25.54 2.25 13.09
C ASN A 138 -26.48 3.36 13.60
N PHE A 139 -27.39 3.06 14.53
CA PHE A 139 -28.35 4.03 15.09
C PHE A 139 -28.20 4.19 16.60
N ALA A 140 -28.49 5.40 17.10
CA ALA A 140 -28.56 5.69 18.52
C ALA A 140 -29.66 4.87 19.22
N PRO A 141 -29.54 4.59 20.52
CA PRO A 141 -30.53 3.77 21.24
C PRO A 141 -31.97 4.26 21.05
N GLY A 142 -32.86 3.37 20.62
CA GLY A 142 -34.28 3.68 20.37
C GLY A 142 -34.61 3.98 18.90
N TYR A 143 -33.60 4.20 18.06
CA TYR A 143 -33.75 4.43 16.62
C TYR A 143 -33.36 3.19 15.81
N LYS A 144 -33.85 3.14 14.57
CA LYS A 144 -33.66 2.00 13.68
C LYS A 144 -33.51 2.46 12.24
N GLN A 145 -32.78 1.68 11.46
CA GLN A 145 -32.70 1.84 10.01
C GLN A 145 -34.07 1.60 9.36
N ASP A 146 -34.42 2.42 8.38
CA ASP A 146 -35.49 2.13 7.42
C ASP A 146 -34.89 1.59 6.10
N THR A 147 -35.26 2.14 4.95
CA THR A 147 -34.78 1.71 3.63
C THR A 147 -33.62 2.55 3.09
N ALA A 148 -32.98 3.40 3.91
CA ALA A 148 -31.88 4.26 3.48
C ALA A 148 -30.72 3.43 2.86
N PRO A 149 -30.16 3.86 1.72
CA PRO A 149 -29.02 3.21 1.08
C PRO A 149 -27.78 3.27 1.99
N LEU A 150 -26.97 2.21 1.93
CA LEU A 150 -25.70 2.12 2.66
C LEU A 150 -24.58 2.75 1.82
N ILE A 151 -23.91 3.75 2.38
CA ILE A 151 -22.76 4.43 1.75
C ILE A 151 -21.62 4.45 2.76
N ASN A 152 -20.39 4.12 2.38
CA ASN A 152 -19.24 4.39 3.25
C ASN A 152 -18.74 5.82 2.96
N SER A 153 -19.20 6.81 3.71
CA SER A 153 -18.87 8.23 3.47
C SER A 153 -17.43 8.59 3.86
N GLU A 154 -16.69 7.66 4.48
CA GLU A 154 -15.31 7.88 4.87
C GLU A 154 -14.58 6.55 5.10
N TYR A 155 -13.42 6.34 4.47
CA TYR A 155 -12.50 5.25 4.83
C TYR A 155 -11.04 5.56 4.53
N GLY A 156 -10.15 4.93 5.29
CA GLY A 156 -8.70 4.96 5.05
C GLY A 156 -7.94 3.90 5.85
N SER A 157 -6.68 3.66 5.48
CA SER A 157 -5.75 2.84 6.27
C SER A 157 -4.86 3.68 7.20
N VAL A 158 -4.84 4.99 7.00
CA VAL A 158 -4.13 5.96 7.81
C VAL A 158 -5.17 6.94 8.32
N SER A 159 -5.25 7.15 9.63
CA SER A 159 -6.12 8.16 10.25
C SER A 159 -5.33 9.44 10.52
N ALA A 160 -6.03 10.51 10.90
CA ALA A 160 -5.45 11.64 11.61
C ALA A 160 -4.45 11.19 12.69
N THR A 161 -3.26 11.82 12.72
CA THR A 161 -2.13 11.48 13.60
C THR A 161 -1.51 10.08 13.41
N GLY A 162 -1.91 9.36 12.36
CA GLY A 162 -1.42 8.01 12.02
C GLY A 162 -0.03 7.98 11.37
N GLY A 163 0.68 9.11 11.36
CA GLY A 163 1.98 9.28 10.71
C GLY A 163 1.90 9.64 9.22
N ASP A 164 3.05 9.89 8.62
CA ASP A 164 3.22 10.10 7.18
C ASP A 164 3.65 8.78 6.53
N ARG A 165 2.69 8.06 5.94
CA ARG A 165 2.85 6.66 5.49
C ARG A 165 2.27 6.47 4.09
N ASP A 166 2.78 5.47 3.37
CA ASP A 166 2.16 4.98 2.14
C ASP A 166 0.67 4.61 2.34
N ILE A 167 -0.17 5.08 1.41
CA ILE A 167 -1.59 4.69 1.33
C ILE A 167 -1.90 3.71 0.20
N SER A 168 -0.98 3.47 -0.74
CA SER A 168 -1.28 2.69 -1.95
C SER A 168 -1.74 1.26 -1.62
N TRP A 169 -1.16 0.64 -0.60
CA TRP A 169 -1.57 -0.68 -0.16
C TRP A 169 -2.99 -0.68 0.41
N GLY A 170 -3.24 0.21 1.37
CA GLY A 170 -4.53 0.40 2.04
C GLY A 170 -5.66 0.71 1.09
N PHE A 171 -5.45 1.71 0.22
CA PHE A 171 -6.41 2.13 -0.78
C PHE A 171 -6.85 0.95 -1.67
N ARG A 172 -5.91 0.15 -2.18
CA ARG A 172 -6.24 -0.99 -3.07
C ARG A 172 -7.10 -2.04 -2.36
N TYR A 173 -6.68 -2.52 -1.18
CA TYR A 173 -7.39 -3.64 -0.55
C TYR A 173 -8.70 -3.21 0.10
N LEU A 174 -8.77 -2.01 0.69
CA LEU A 174 -10.02 -1.50 1.27
C LEU A 174 -11.06 -1.23 0.19
N THR A 175 -10.66 -0.63 -0.94
CA THR A 175 -11.55 -0.44 -2.09
C THR A 175 -12.01 -1.79 -2.64
N THR A 176 -11.12 -2.79 -2.73
CA THR A 176 -11.49 -4.15 -3.16
C THR A 176 -12.51 -4.79 -2.20
N LEU A 177 -12.33 -4.65 -0.88
CA LEU A 177 -13.28 -5.15 0.11
C LEU A 177 -14.65 -4.47 -0.01
N LEU A 178 -14.70 -3.14 -0.16
CA LEU A 178 -15.95 -2.40 -0.34
C LEU A 178 -16.66 -2.81 -1.64
N ARG A 179 -15.93 -2.88 -2.76
CA ARG A 179 -16.46 -3.23 -4.10
C ARG A 179 -17.02 -4.64 -4.22
N LYS A 180 -16.69 -5.52 -3.27
CA LYS A 180 -17.22 -6.89 -3.17
C LYS A 180 -18.71 -6.92 -2.79
N HIS A 181 -19.22 -5.85 -2.16
CA HIS A 181 -20.56 -5.84 -1.60
C HIS A 181 -21.51 -4.97 -2.42
N GLU A 182 -22.41 -5.61 -3.18
CA GLU A 182 -23.45 -4.87 -3.94
C GLU A 182 -24.34 -3.99 -3.04
N LYS A 183 -24.42 -4.29 -1.74
CA LYS A 183 -25.20 -3.53 -0.77
C LYS A 183 -24.61 -2.15 -0.46
N ILE A 184 -23.32 -1.98 -0.69
CA ILE A 184 -22.64 -0.68 -0.54
C ILE A 184 -22.85 0.08 -1.84
N GLN A 185 -23.65 1.14 -1.78
CA GLN A 185 -24.14 1.90 -2.93
C GLN A 185 -23.27 3.13 -3.24
N GLY A 186 -22.17 3.31 -2.50
CA GLY A 186 -21.19 4.37 -2.70
C GLY A 186 -20.13 4.31 -1.63
N TYR A 187 -18.96 4.90 -1.91
CA TYR A 187 -17.93 5.11 -0.91
C TYR A 187 -17.11 6.37 -1.23
N ILE A 188 -16.50 6.95 -0.22
CA ILE A 188 -15.64 8.14 -0.32
C ILE A 188 -14.36 7.85 0.44
N TYR A 189 -13.23 7.87 -0.27
CA TYR A 189 -11.92 7.68 0.34
C TYR A 189 -11.46 8.99 1.01
N THR A 190 -10.95 8.88 2.24
CA THR A 190 -10.24 9.96 2.91
C THR A 190 -8.76 9.86 2.55
N GLU A 191 -8.19 10.82 1.82
CA GLU A 191 -8.83 12.05 1.30
C GLU A 191 -8.35 12.43 -0.10
N LEU A 192 -8.84 13.55 -0.63
CA LEU A 192 -8.38 14.02 -1.94
C LEU A 192 -6.95 14.56 -1.87
N THR A 193 -6.65 15.39 -0.88
CA THR A 193 -5.36 16.08 -0.67
C THR A 193 -4.99 15.98 0.79
N ASP A 194 -3.73 15.67 1.13
CA ASP A 194 -3.29 15.71 2.54
C ASP A 194 -3.65 17.05 3.21
N ILE A 195 -3.91 16.99 4.52
CA ILE A 195 -4.06 18.15 5.41
C ILE A 195 -3.00 18.12 6.52
N GLU A 196 -2.97 19.16 7.36
CA GLU A 196 -1.83 19.42 8.27
C GLU A 196 -1.52 18.30 9.29
N PHE A 197 -2.47 17.43 9.61
CA PHE A 197 -2.30 16.36 10.60
C PHE A 197 -2.74 14.98 10.08
N GLU A 198 -3.07 14.88 8.80
CA GLU A 198 -3.56 13.67 8.16
C GLU A 198 -2.96 13.57 6.75
N HIS A 199 -2.14 12.54 6.54
CA HIS A 199 -1.33 12.35 5.32
C HIS A 199 -1.85 11.19 4.48
N ASN A 200 -3.17 11.07 4.35
CA ASN A 200 -3.82 9.96 3.65
C ASN A 200 -4.46 10.35 2.32
N GLY A 201 -4.11 11.52 1.78
CA GLY A 201 -4.62 12.07 0.53
C GLY A 201 -4.10 11.33 -0.71
N LEU A 202 -4.92 11.30 -1.77
CA LEU A 202 -4.53 10.81 -3.10
C LEU A 202 -3.44 11.69 -3.76
N VAL A 203 -3.34 12.95 -3.35
CA VAL A 203 -2.26 13.87 -3.68
C VAL A 203 -1.74 14.53 -2.40
N ASN A 204 -0.53 15.09 -2.47
CA ASN A 204 0.08 15.83 -1.37
C ASN A 204 -0.72 17.11 -1.03
N TYR A 205 -0.38 17.76 0.08
CA TYR A 205 -1.00 19.01 0.54
C TYR A 205 -1.01 20.13 -0.50
N ASP A 206 0.09 20.26 -1.25
CA ASP A 206 0.25 21.23 -2.33
C ASP A 206 -0.42 20.79 -3.66
N ARG A 207 -1.10 19.63 -3.64
CA ARG A 207 -1.73 18.93 -4.77
C ARG A 207 -0.74 18.30 -5.75
N SER A 208 0.54 18.20 -5.41
CA SER A 208 1.49 17.41 -6.20
C SER A 208 1.13 15.92 -6.16
N PRO A 209 1.32 15.19 -7.27
CA PRO A 209 0.90 13.79 -7.37
C PRO A 209 1.74 12.87 -6.50
N LYS A 210 1.08 11.89 -5.87
CA LYS A 210 1.71 10.72 -5.25
C LYS A 210 1.83 9.57 -6.27
N GLU A 211 2.87 8.76 -6.13
CA GLU A 211 3.09 7.56 -6.94
C GLU A 211 2.58 6.33 -6.19
N PHE A 212 1.69 5.55 -6.82
CA PHE A 212 1.05 4.39 -6.19
C PHE A 212 1.73 3.05 -6.51
N GLY A 213 2.64 3.01 -7.48
CA GLY A 213 3.41 1.81 -7.86
C GLY A 213 2.60 0.64 -8.44
N TYR A 214 1.33 0.84 -8.83
CA TYR A 214 0.49 -0.24 -9.38
C TYR A 214 0.95 -0.74 -10.76
N ASP A 215 1.53 0.14 -11.55
CA ASP A 215 2.05 -0.13 -12.89
C ASP A 215 3.21 -1.12 -12.90
N ALA A 216 3.88 -1.30 -11.75
CA ALA A 216 4.90 -2.32 -11.50
C ALA A 216 4.41 -3.75 -11.76
N PHE A 217 3.12 -4.00 -11.52
CA PHE A 217 2.51 -5.31 -11.68
C PHE A 217 1.63 -5.35 -12.92
N VAL A 218 0.88 -4.28 -13.19
CA VAL A 218 0.00 -4.19 -14.35
C VAL A 218 0.32 -2.92 -15.11
N GLU A 219 1.04 -3.05 -16.22
CA GLU A 219 1.48 -1.93 -17.05
C GLU A 219 0.36 -0.90 -17.28
N GLY A 220 0.64 0.36 -16.93
CA GLY A 220 -0.31 1.49 -17.06
C GLY A 220 -1.47 1.51 -16.05
N MET A 221 -1.49 0.63 -15.05
CA MET A 221 -2.51 0.65 -13.99
C MET A 221 -2.33 1.88 -13.09
N THR A 222 -3.46 2.52 -12.78
CA THR A 222 -3.52 3.70 -11.92
C THR A 222 -4.63 3.56 -10.88
N VAL A 223 -4.78 4.57 -10.02
CA VAL A 223 -5.91 4.70 -9.10
C VAL A 223 -7.26 4.64 -9.85
N ALA A 224 -7.32 5.09 -11.10
CA ALA A 224 -8.55 5.10 -11.90
C ALA A 224 -9.09 3.69 -12.20
N ASP A 225 -8.20 2.69 -12.34
CA ASP A 225 -8.60 1.29 -12.55
C ASP A 225 -9.36 0.70 -11.36
N LEU A 226 -9.15 1.25 -10.15
CA LEU A 226 -9.82 0.83 -8.93
C LEU A 226 -11.12 1.60 -8.65
N GLN A 227 -11.28 2.77 -9.29
CA GLN A 227 -12.40 3.70 -9.08
C GLN A 227 -13.40 3.75 -10.25
N GLY A 228 -13.15 2.96 -11.31
CA GLY A 228 -14.04 2.87 -12.46
C GLY A 228 -15.41 2.28 -12.14
N GLU A 229 -16.40 2.59 -13.00
CA GLU A 229 -17.76 2.03 -12.92
C GLU A 229 -17.75 0.50 -12.88
N ASP A 230 -16.92 -0.10 -13.74
CA ASP A 230 -16.68 -1.54 -13.79
C ASP A 230 -15.36 -1.87 -13.08
N PHE A 231 -15.35 -2.99 -12.37
CA PHE A 231 -14.24 -3.38 -11.51
C PHE A 231 -14.04 -4.89 -11.52
N VAL A 232 -12.79 -5.32 -11.41
CA VAL A 232 -12.41 -6.71 -11.15
C VAL A 232 -11.68 -6.78 -9.81
N GLY A 233 -12.13 -7.68 -8.93
CA GLY A 233 -11.60 -7.81 -7.59
C GLY A 233 -11.38 -9.25 -7.18
N PHE A 234 -10.78 -9.43 -6.01
CA PHE A 234 -10.49 -10.74 -5.42
C PHE A 234 -11.02 -10.83 -4.00
N ASP A 235 -11.29 -12.06 -3.57
CA ASP A 235 -11.72 -12.38 -2.21
C ASP A 235 -10.62 -13.14 -1.46
N ALA A 236 -9.53 -12.45 -1.16
CA ALA A 236 -8.35 -12.97 -0.48
C ALA A 236 -7.59 -11.83 0.22
N PRO A 237 -6.67 -12.12 1.15
CA PRO A 237 -5.75 -11.11 1.70
C PRO A 237 -4.97 -10.38 0.60
N PRO A 238 -4.51 -9.13 0.84
CA PRO A 238 -3.80 -8.34 -0.17
C PRO A 238 -2.47 -8.96 -0.61
N ALA A 239 -1.90 -9.82 0.24
CA ALA A 239 -0.78 -10.70 -0.07
C ALA A 239 -1.08 -12.14 0.41
N ILE A 240 -0.86 -13.12 -0.47
CA ILE A 240 -0.92 -14.55 -0.12
C ILE A 240 0.51 -15.05 0.06
N VAL A 241 0.81 -15.54 1.26
CA VAL A 241 2.12 -16.11 1.61
C VAL A 241 2.04 -17.63 1.54
N THR A 242 2.93 -18.25 0.78
CA THR A 242 2.96 -19.70 0.54
C THR A 242 4.38 -20.20 0.26
N GLU A 243 4.50 -21.40 -0.31
CA GLU A 243 5.75 -22.08 -0.66
C GLU A 243 5.99 -22.09 -2.18
N PRO A 244 7.25 -22.15 -2.63
CA PRO A 244 7.58 -22.31 -4.05
C PRO A 244 6.91 -23.54 -4.66
N GLY A 245 6.43 -23.42 -5.90
CA GLY A 245 5.73 -24.49 -6.60
C GLY A 245 4.29 -24.74 -6.13
N ALA A 246 3.77 -23.99 -5.15
CA ALA A 246 2.38 -24.12 -4.71
C ALA A 246 1.40 -23.67 -5.80
N ASP A 247 0.29 -24.40 -5.91
CA ASP A 247 -0.88 -23.97 -6.66
C ASP A 247 -1.73 -23.04 -5.79
N VAL A 248 -1.95 -21.82 -6.26
CA VAL A 248 -2.75 -20.81 -5.57
C VAL A 248 -4.08 -20.66 -6.29
N GLU A 249 -5.15 -20.75 -5.52
CA GLU A 249 -6.52 -20.47 -5.95
C GLU A 249 -6.97 -19.13 -5.38
N VAL A 250 -7.33 -18.19 -6.26
CA VAL A 250 -7.78 -16.84 -5.89
C VAL A 250 -9.22 -16.66 -6.35
N PRO A 251 -10.20 -16.66 -5.44
CA PRO A 251 -11.57 -16.32 -5.78
C PRO A 251 -11.62 -14.87 -6.27
N ILE A 252 -12.33 -14.63 -7.36
CA ILE A 252 -12.47 -13.30 -7.96
C ILE A 252 -13.94 -12.96 -8.19
N PHE A 253 -14.22 -11.67 -8.34
CA PHE A 253 -15.53 -11.15 -8.67
C PHE A 253 -15.41 -10.00 -9.67
N VAL A 254 -16.51 -9.69 -10.35
CA VAL A 254 -16.66 -8.53 -11.21
C VAL A 254 -17.81 -7.69 -10.69
N SER A 255 -17.58 -6.40 -10.49
CA SER A 255 -18.62 -5.42 -10.15
C SER A 255 -18.91 -4.61 -11.39
N HIS A 256 -20.14 -4.67 -11.89
CA HIS A 256 -20.56 -4.03 -13.14
C HIS A 256 -21.62 -2.98 -12.86
N PHE A 257 -21.22 -1.70 -12.89
CA PHE A 257 -22.11 -0.57 -12.62
C PHE A 257 -22.18 0.43 -13.77
N SER A 258 -21.51 0.14 -14.90
CA SER A 258 -21.66 0.93 -16.13
C SER A 258 -22.89 0.50 -16.94
N ASP A 259 -23.13 1.23 -18.03
CA ASP A 259 -24.16 0.92 -19.01
C ASP A 259 -23.68 -0.01 -20.14
N ARG A 260 -22.49 -0.63 -20.00
CA ARG A 260 -21.87 -1.44 -21.06
C ARG A 260 -22.59 -2.78 -21.24
N GLU A 261 -22.56 -3.26 -22.48
CA GLU A 261 -23.10 -4.56 -22.87
C GLU A 261 -22.08 -5.29 -23.74
N GLY A 262 -22.19 -6.63 -23.80
CA GLY A 262 -21.32 -7.48 -24.62
C GLY A 262 -20.53 -8.50 -23.82
N GLU A 263 -19.52 -9.06 -24.48
CA GLU A 263 -18.60 -10.04 -23.89
C GLU A 263 -17.34 -9.37 -23.36
N PHE A 264 -16.95 -9.78 -22.15
CA PHE A 264 -15.78 -9.29 -21.45
C PHE A 264 -14.97 -10.46 -20.93
N TYR A 265 -13.69 -10.20 -20.74
CA TYR A 265 -12.71 -11.22 -20.36
C TYR A 265 -11.86 -10.70 -19.22
N VAL A 266 -11.51 -11.58 -18.29
CA VAL A 266 -10.39 -11.37 -17.38
C VAL A 266 -9.13 -11.95 -18.02
N LYS A 267 -8.07 -11.15 -18.11
CA LYS A 267 -6.73 -11.55 -18.59
C LYS A 267 -5.77 -11.60 -17.40
N PRO A 268 -5.52 -12.79 -16.84
CA PRO A 268 -4.62 -12.92 -15.71
C PRO A 268 -3.17 -13.14 -16.13
N ARG A 269 -2.23 -12.68 -15.31
CA ARG A 269 -0.79 -12.99 -15.44
C ARG A 269 -0.15 -13.18 -14.08
N LEU A 270 0.82 -14.08 -13.99
CA LEU A 270 1.74 -14.12 -12.86
C LEU A 270 2.97 -13.30 -13.23
N VAL A 271 3.25 -12.25 -12.46
CA VAL A 271 4.43 -11.39 -12.63
C VAL A 271 5.18 -11.26 -11.32
N GLY A 272 6.50 -11.15 -11.36
CA GLY A 272 7.30 -10.92 -10.16
C GLY A 272 8.77 -11.22 -10.38
N VAL A 273 9.46 -11.50 -9.28
CA VAL A 273 10.91 -11.68 -9.25
C VAL A 273 11.28 -12.77 -8.26
N ASP A 274 12.33 -13.52 -8.58
CA ASP A 274 12.90 -14.51 -7.66
C ASP A 274 14.03 -13.95 -6.78
N ASP A 275 14.54 -14.79 -5.88
CA ASP A 275 15.65 -14.50 -4.97
C ASP A 275 17.06 -14.50 -5.63
N LEU A 276 17.14 -14.49 -6.97
CA LEU A 276 18.33 -14.07 -7.76
C LEU A 276 18.06 -12.79 -8.56
N GLY A 277 16.92 -12.13 -8.31
CA GLY A 277 16.50 -10.95 -9.03
C GLY A 277 16.06 -11.24 -10.47
N ARG A 278 15.73 -12.49 -10.82
CA ARG A 278 15.28 -12.85 -12.18
C ARG A 278 13.79 -12.63 -12.31
N ASP A 279 13.39 -11.98 -13.39
CA ASP A 279 11.99 -11.73 -13.69
C ASP A 279 11.25 -13.05 -13.96
N VAL A 280 10.04 -13.13 -13.42
CA VAL A 280 9.09 -14.19 -13.65
C VAL A 280 7.88 -13.57 -14.32
N ARG A 281 7.52 -14.10 -15.50
CA ARG A 281 6.31 -13.73 -16.21
C ARG A 281 5.66 -14.97 -16.81
N VAL A 282 4.44 -15.26 -16.39
CA VAL A 282 3.63 -16.37 -16.92
C VAL A 282 2.28 -15.80 -17.35
N GLU A 283 2.02 -15.85 -18.65
CA GLU A 283 0.70 -15.54 -19.21
C GLU A 283 -0.25 -16.69 -18.90
N LEU A 284 -1.45 -16.36 -18.41
CA LEU A 284 -2.50 -17.32 -18.11
C LEU A 284 -3.66 -17.12 -19.08
N ASP A 285 -4.44 -18.17 -19.31
CA ASP A 285 -5.56 -18.10 -20.26
C ASP A 285 -6.56 -17.03 -19.88
N ALA A 286 -6.91 -16.19 -20.86
CA ALA A 286 -8.02 -15.25 -20.72
C ALA A 286 -9.33 -16.04 -20.54
N ARG A 287 -10.19 -15.57 -19.63
CA ARG A 287 -11.45 -16.25 -19.31
C ARG A 287 -12.62 -15.29 -19.52
N PRO A 288 -13.71 -15.73 -20.17
CA PRO A 288 -14.92 -14.92 -20.23
C PRO A 288 -15.46 -14.70 -18.81
N VAL A 289 -15.99 -13.51 -18.55
CA VAL A 289 -16.65 -13.19 -17.28
C VAL A 289 -18.16 -13.23 -17.44
N THR A 290 -18.84 -13.68 -16.40
CA THR A 290 -20.29 -13.50 -16.25
C THR A 290 -20.54 -12.23 -15.48
N TRP A 291 -21.39 -11.34 -15.95
CA TRP A 291 -21.73 -10.14 -15.23
C TRP A 291 -23.19 -9.75 -15.47
N ALA A 292 -23.75 -8.99 -14.53
CA ALA A 292 -25.09 -8.44 -14.62
C ALA A 292 -25.05 -6.98 -14.19
N ARG A 293 -25.85 -6.14 -14.86
CA ARG A 293 -25.85 -4.69 -14.64
C ARG A 293 -26.27 -4.38 -13.20
N TYR A 294 -25.52 -3.49 -12.57
CA TYR A 294 -25.66 -3.09 -11.16
C TYR A 294 -25.52 -4.27 -10.18
N ARG A 295 -24.67 -5.25 -10.51
CA ARG A 295 -24.40 -6.42 -9.65
C ARG A 295 -22.91 -6.62 -9.41
N VAL A 296 -22.63 -7.26 -8.29
CA VAL A 296 -21.34 -7.91 -8.03
C VAL A 296 -21.51 -9.40 -8.28
N THR A 297 -20.80 -9.93 -9.27
CA THR A 297 -20.93 -11.32 -9.71
C THR A 297 -19.65 -12.09 -9.40
N PRO A 298 -19.70 -13.12 -8.53
CA PRO A 298 -18.57 -14.04 -8.34
C PRO A 298 -18.22 -14.75 -9.65
N GLN A 299 -16.93 -14.92 -9.92
CA GLN A 299 -16.45 -15.70 -11.07
C GLN A 299 -15.80 -17.00 -10.61
N LYS A 300 -15.43 -17.84 -11.58
CA LYS A 300 -14.54 -18.98 -11.32
C LYS A 300 -13.19 -18.45 -10.80
N PRO A 301 -12.65 -19.02 -9.71
CA PRO A 301 -11.35 -18.63 -9.17
C PRO A 301 -10.22 -18.70 -10.22
N LEU A 302 -9.28 -17.78 -10.12
CA LEU A 302 -8.03 -17.82 -10.88
C LEU A 302 -7.09 -18.85 -10.23
N LEU A 303 -6.39 -19.60 -11.07
CA LEU A 303 -5.42 -20.60 -10.64
C LEU A 303 -4.06 -20.20 -11.18
N ALA A 304 -3.04 -20.22 -10.32
CA ALA A 304 -1.66 -19.95 -10.70
C ALA A 304 -0.70 -20.84 -9.91
N THR A 305 0.26 -21.44 -10.61
CA THR A 305 1.36 -22.18 -9.99
C THR A 305 2.56 -21.27 -9.84
N LEU A 306 3.09 -21.15 -8.62
CA LEU A 306 4.27 -20.34 -8.37
C LEU A 306 5.55 -21.01 -8.90
N PRO A 307 6.63 -20.24 -9.16
CA PRO A 307 7.92 -20.81 -9.55
C PRO A 307 8.39 -21.86 -8.54
N LYS A 308 8.92 -22.97 -9.07
CA LYS A 308 9.48 -24.03 -8.24
C LYS A 308 10.83 -23.63 -7.68
N ASP A 309 11.19 -24.24 -6.54
CA ASP A 309 12.54 -24.28 -5.97
C ASP A 309 13.16 -22.96 -5.50
N ARG A 310 12.57 -21.79 -5.81
CA ARG A 310 13.11 -20.45 -5.51
C ARG A 310 12.08 -19.61 -4.77
N SER A 311 12.54 -18.75 -3.87
CA SER A 311 11.63 -17.76 -3.26
C SER A 311 11.16 -16.77 -4.33
N PHE A 312 9.98 -16.21 -4.16
CA PHE A 312 9.32 -15.37 -5.16
C PHE A 312 8.54 -14.24 -4.48
N THR A 313 8.58 -13.05 -5.05
CA THR A 313 7.71 -11.93 -4.69
C THR A 313 7.12 -11.35 -5.97
N GLY A 314 5.80 -11.17 -6.00
CA GLY A 314 5.13 -10.66 -7.19
C GLY A 314 3.64 -10.49 -6.99
N ALA A 315 2.89 -10.69 -8.07
CA ALA A 315 1.45 -10.62 -8.07
C ALA A 315 0.81 -11.55 -9.11
N LEU A 316 -0.38 -12.04 -8.79
CA LEU A 316 -1.34 -12.53 -9.78
C LEU A 316 -2.23 -11.34 -10.18
N THR A 317 -2.05 -10.89 -11.41
CA THR A 317 -2.75 -9.73 -11.96
C THR A 317 -4.06 -10.13 -12.61
N MET A 318 -4.98 -9.18 -12.73
CA MET A 318 -6.26 -9.34 -13.39
C MET A 318 -6.60 -8.06 -14.14
N GLU A 319 -6.65 -8.14 -15.47
CA GLU A 319 -7.18 -7.07 -16.32
C GLU A 319 -8.57 -7.46 -16.83
N LEU A 320 -9.56 -6.64 -16.56
CA LEU A 320 -10.88 -6.73 -17.19
C LEU A 320 -10.82 -6.00 -18.53
N VAL A 321 -11.11 -6.72 -19.62
CA VAL A 321 -11.05 -6.18 -20.98
C VAL A 321 -12.33 -6.47 -21.75
N ASP A 322 -12.62 -5.62 -22.73
CA ASP A 322 -13.66 -5.88 -23.73
C ASP A 322 -13.19 -6.86 -24.83
N SER A 323 -14.10 -7.20 -25.74
CA SER A 323 -13.84 -8.06 -26.90
C SER A 323 -12.77 -7.52 -27.87
N SER A 324 -12.49 -6.22 -27.87
CA SER A 324 -11.38 -5.61 -28.64
C SER A 324 -10.04 -5.71 -27.93
N GLY A 325 -10.05 -6.11 -26.65
CA GLY A 325 -8.87 -6.18 -25.79
C GLY A 325 -8.57 -4.88 -25.05
N LYS A 326 -9.45 -3.87 -25.11
CA LYS A 326 -9.29 -2.61 -24.37
C LYS A 326 -9.53 -2.85 -22.88
N ARG A 327 -8.61 -2.36 -22.04
CA ARG A 327 -8.74 -2.40 -20.57
C ARG A 327 -9.86 -1.50 -20.08
N LEU A 328 -10.69 -2.04 -19.19
CA LEU A 328 -11.74 -1.34 -18.46
C LEU A 328 -11.36 -1.11 -16.99
N ALA A 329 -10.74 -2.12 -16.38
CA ALA A 329 -10.27 -2.09 -15.01
C ALA A 329 -9.10 -3.07 -14.87
N ALA A 330 -8.29 -2.84 -13.85
CA ALA A 330 -7.21 -3.72 -13.45
C ALA A 330 -7.11 -3.78 -11.94
N ASN A 331 -6.68 -4.95 -11.45
CA ASN A 331 -6.34 -5.17 -10.07
C ASN A 331 -5.28 -6.28 -10.00
N PHE A 332 -4.77 -6.57 -8.81
CA PHE A 332 -3.86 -7.67 -8.59
C PHE A 332 -3.89 -8.10 -7.12
N VAL A 333 -3.51 -9.34 -6.85
CA VAL A 333 -3.21 -9.82 -5.49
C VAL A 333 -1.72 -10.15 -5.41
N ASN A 334 -1.04 -9.69 -4.36
CA ASN A 334 0.37 -9.99 -4.21
C ASN A 334 0.57 -11.45 -3.79
N LEU A 335 1.63 -12.07 -4.29
CA LEU A 335 2.00 -13.44 -3.99
C LEU A 335 3.43 -13.46 -3.49
N ILE A 336 3.66 -14.15 -2.38
CA ILE A 336 4.96 -14.29 -1.73
C ILE A 336 5.22 -15.77 -1.49
N ALA A 337 6.35 -16.28 -1.98
CA ALA A 337 6.78 -17.64 -1.77
C ALA A 337 8.12 -17.67 -1.04
N TRP A 338 8.17 -18.34 0.12
CA TRP A 338 9.42 -18.52 0.86
C TRP A 338 9.87 -19.97 0.79
N ARG A 339 11.11 -20.22 0.35
CA ARG A 339 11.68 -21.56 0.46
C ARG A 339 11.70 -22.02 1.91
N LYS A 340 11.20 -23.24 2.16
CA LYS A 340 11.47 -23.94 3.41
C LYS A 340 12.96 -24.25 3.51
N ARG A 341 13.52 -24.01 4.69
CA ARG A 341 14.95 -24.19 4.96
C ARG A 341 15.20 -25.45 5.78
N PRO A 342 16.27 -26.21 5.52
CA PRO A 342 16.65 -27.35 6.34
C PRO A 342 16.76 -26.97 7.82
N GLY A 343 16.23 -27.81 8.70
CA GLY A 343 16.34 -27.63 10.16
C GLY A 343 15.64 -26.39 10.72
N GLY A 344 14.77 -25.72 9.96
CA GLY A 344 14.10 -24.49 10.41
C GLY A 344 15.02 -23.27 10.47
N ALA A 345 16.17 -23.30 9.78
CA ALA A 345 17.10 -22.18 9.72
C ALA A 345 16.41 -20.90 9.24
N THR A 346 16.75 -19.78 9.87
CA THR A 346 16.15 -18.48 9.53
C THR A 346 16.73 -17.88 8.25
N ARG A 347 17.87 -18.37 7.73
CA ARG A 347 18.55 -17.94 6.50
C ARG A 347 19.37 -19.08 5.87
N GLN A 348 19.54 -19.06 4.54
CA GLN A 348 20.45 -19.96 3.81
C GLN A 348 21.64 -19.15 3.29
N GLU A 349 22.71 -19.15 4.08
CA GLU A 349 23.90 -18.34 3.79
C GLU A 349 24.71 -18.85 2.61
N THR A 350 24.75 -20.17 2.38
CA THR A 350 25.50 -20.77 1.27
C THR A 350 24.58 -21.70 0.47
N GLU A 351 24.60 -21.54 -0.85
CA GLU A 351 23.82 -22.36 -1.77
C GLU A 351 24.63 -22.69 -3.03
N ARG A 352 24.73 -23.97 -3.37
CA ARG A 352 25.25 -24.39 -4.67
C ARG A 352 24.15 -24.28 -5.72
N LEU A 353 24.31 -23.38 -6.69
CA LEU A 353 23.34 -23.20 -7.79
C LEU A 353 23.46 -24.30 -8.84
N ASP A 354 24.70 -24.67 -9.17
CA ASP A 354 25.01 -25.72 -10.13
C ASP A 354 26.44 -26.26 -9.92
N ALA A 355 26.99 -26.94 -10.94
CA ALA A 355 28.33 -27.51 -10.89
C ALA A 355 29.42 -26.49 -10.58
N ARG A 356 29.27 -25.22 -10.99
CA ARG A 356 30.33 -24.19 -10.99
C ARG A 356 29.94 -22.87 -10.31
N ARG A 357 28.72 -22.76 -9.80
CA ARG A 357 28.25 -21.52 -9.16
C ARG A 357 27.80 -21.78 -7.73
N VAL A 358 28.29 -20.94 -6.83
CA VAL A 358 27.85 -20.87 -5.43
C VAL A 358 27.34 -19.45 -5.15
N VAL A 359 26.28 -19.38 -4.34
CA VAL A 359 25.71 -18.16 -3.82
C VAL A 359 26.04 -18.07 -2.34
N LEU A 360 26.53 -16.90 -1.92
CA LEU A 360 26.80 -16.56 -0.53
C LEU A 360 25.95 -15.35 -0.15
N ARG A 361 25.17 -15.44 0.93
CA ARG A 361 24.22 -14.43 1.39
C ARG A 361 24.55 -13.94 2.78
N ARG A 362 24.27 -12.67 3.05
CA ARG A 362 24.45 -12.03 4.37
C ARG A 362 23.28 -11.13 4.67
N SER A 363 22.77 -11.20 5.89
CA SER A 363 21.73 -10.25 6.30
C SER A 363 22.22 -8.82 6.18
N PRO A 364 21.37 -7.86 5.78
CA PRO A 364 21.71 -6.45 5.87
C PRO A 364 22.07 -6.00 7.30
N LEU A 365 21.64 -6.75 8.33
CA LEU A 365 21.97 -6.47 9.73
C LEU A 365 23.30 -7.10 10.21
N GLU A 366 23.91 -7.99 9.42
CA GLU A 366 25.21 -8.63 9.72
C GLU A 366 26.38 -7.78 9.18
N VAL A 367 26.34 -6.51 9.53
CA VAL A 367 27.39 -5.55 9.18
C VAL A 367 28.66 -5.86 9.97
N HIS A 368 29.78 -6.05 9.27
CA HIS A 368 31.08 -6.26 9.88
C HIS A 368 31.64 -4.97 10.47
N VAL A 369 31.68 -3.91 9.65
CA VAL A 369 32.19 -2.59 10.00
C VAL A 369 31.28 -1.54 9.37
N ALA A 370 31.02 -0.46 10.09
CA ALA A 370 30.36 0.72 9.56
C ALA A 370 31.04 1.98 10.07
N TYR A 371 31.33 2.91 9.17
CA TYR A 371 31.82 4.26 9.49
C TYR A 371 30.83 5.26 8.92
N TRP A 372 30.35 6.20 9.75
CA TRP A 372 29.24 7.05 9.35
C TRP A 372 29.33 8.47 9.94
N SER A 373 29.09 9.49 9.10
CA SER A 373 29.01 10.90 9.48
C SER A 373 27.54 11.35 9.47
N GLY A 374 26.80 11.01 10.53
CA GLY A 374 25.39 11.40 10.68
C GLY A 374 24.71 10.83 11.93
N ALA A 375 23.50 11.32 12.23
CA ALA A 375 22.61 10.71 13.22
C ALA A 375 22.09 9.39 12.64
N GLY A 376 22.69 8.29 13.06
CA GLY A 376 22.48 6.97 12.49
C GLY A 376 23.62 6.07 12.91
N ALA A 377 23.72 5.81 14.22
CA ALA A 377 24.61 4.75 14.64
C ALA A 377 24.01 3.43 14.11
N PRO A 378 24.79 2.51 13.54
CA PRO A 378 24.34 1.18 13.07
C PRO A 378 23.69 0.31 14.15
N ASN A 379 23.50 0.84 15.37
CA ASN A 379 23.13 0.11 16.57
C ASN A 379 21.95 0.71 17.36
N ARG A 380 21.29 1.77 16.87
CA ARG A 380 20.10 2.30 17.54
C ARG A 380 18.93 2.34 16.57
N LEU A 381 18.01 1.40 16.84
CA LEU A 381 16.63 1.27 16.35
C LEU A 381 16.45 0.08 15.40
N THR A 382 15.67 -0.89 15.92
CA THR A 382 15.08 -2.09 15.31
C THR A 382 16.02 -3.21 14.82
N ARG A 383 16.73 -3.87 15.74
CA ARG A 383 17.00 -5.31 15.57
C ARG A 383 15.70 -6.12 15.80
N ARG A 384 14.66 -5.88 15.01
CA ARG A 384 13.64 -6.91 14.81
C ARG A 384 14.31 -7.96 13.92
N ARG A 385 14.82 -9.04 14.54
CA ARG A 385 15.60 -10.08 13.82
C ARG A 385 14.82 -10.70 12.65
N ASP A 386 13.50 -10.58 12.70
CA ASP A 386 12.48 -10.97 11.72
C ASP A 386 12.33 -9.99 10.54
N ASN A 387 12.86 -8.77 10.66
CA ASN A 387 12.74 -7.70 9.67
C ASN A 387 14.13 -7.11 9.34
N PRO A 388 14.88 -7.74 8.42
CA PRO A 388 16.23 -7.33 8.11
C PRO A 388 16.22 -6.14 7.14
N LYS A 389 16.21 -4.92 7.65
CA LYS A 389 16.48 -3.68 6.89
C LYS A 389 17.52 -2.86 7.67
N LEU A 390 18.59 -2.44 6.99
CA LEU A 390 19.54 -1.46 7.51
C LEU A 390 19.25 -0.11 6.85
N TRP A 391 19.27 0.98 7.60
CA TRP A 391 19.26 2.32 7.02
C TRP A 391 20.12 3.28 7.82
N LEU A 392 20.77 4.20 7.10
CA LEU A 392 21.75 5.13 7.65
C LEU A 392 21.63 6.47 6.93
N LEU A 393 21.67 7.58 7.67
CA LEU A 393 21.40 8.93 7.16
C LEU A 393 22.68 9.73 6.89
N GLY A 394 22.86 10.29 5.70
CA GLY A 394 24.04 11.10 5.37
C GLY A 394 25.12 10.33 4.63
N ALA A 395 26.38 10.43 5.06
CA ALA A 395 27.51 9.85 4.35
C ALA A 395 28.22 8.79 5.19
N GLY A 396 28.81 7.80 4.53
CA GLY A 396 29.59 6.78 5.19
C GLY A 396 29.68 5.49 4.39
N MET A 397 30.07 4.42 5.05
CA MET A 397 30.20 3.10 4.44
C MET A 397 29.77 1.99 5.39
N VAL A 398 29.33 0.88 4.79
CA VAL A 398 29.04 -0.38 5.47
C VAL A 398 29.76 -1.52 4.77
N GLU A 399 30.36 -2.41 5.55
CA GLU A 399 31.09 -3.58 5.07
C GLU A 399 30.37 -4.87 5.43
N TYR A 400 30.20 -5.74 4.45
CA TYR A 400 29.74 -7.12 4.59
C TYR A 400 30.88 -8.08 4.28
N GLN A 401 30.93 -9.19 5.02
CA GLN A 401 31.95 -10.23 4.88
C GLN A 401 31.31 -11.57 4.53
N PHE A 402 31.77 -12.15 3.42
CA PHE A 402 31.31 -13.44 2.91
C PHE A 402 32.46 -14.44 3.00
N GLU A 403 32.27 -15.49 3.80
CA GLU A 403 33.23 -16.58 3.90
C GLU A 403 33.11 -17.46 2.65
N VAL A 404 34.24 -17.71 2.00
CA VAL A 404 34.29 -18.53 0.78
C VAL A 404 34.62 -19.97 1.16
N PRO A 405 33.76 -20.95 0.84
CA PRO A 405 34.02 -22.35 1.13
C PRO A 405 35.33 -22.84 0.48
N PRO A 406 36.15 -23.66 1.17
CA PRO A 406 37.42 -24.17 0.63
C PRO A 406 37.29 -24.84 -0.75
N GLU A 407 36.23 -25.62 -0.95
CA GLU A 407 35.92 -26.31 -2.21
C GLU A 407 35.71 -25.35 -3.40
N VAL A 408 35.23 -24.14 -3.13
CA VAL A 408 35.05 -23.08 -4.15
C VAL A 408 36.40 -22.50 -4.56
N LEU A 409 37.34 -22.39 -3.61
CA LEU A 409 38.71 -21.92 -3.88
C LEU A 409 39.51 -22.95 -4.68
N GLU A 410 39.35 -24.24 -4.36
CA GLU A 410 39.94 -25.36 -5.11
C GLU A 410 39.45 -25.39 -6.56
N ALA A 411 38.17 -25.07 -6.77
CA ALA A 411 37.54 -24.98 -8.08
C ALA A 411 37.96 -23.74 -8.90
N ARG A 412 38.75 -22.84 -8.32
CA ARG A 412 39.32 -21.60 -8.93
C ARG A 412 38.24 -20.61 -9.36
N PRO A 413 37.85 -19.66 -8.49
CA PRO A 413 36.90 -18.60 -8.83
C PRO A 413 37.42 -17.73 -9.99
N VAL A 414 36.57 -17.49 -10.99
CA VAL A 414 36.87 -16.70 -12.20
C VAL A 414 36.01 -15.45 -12.34
N ARG A 415 34.82 -15.43 -11.72
CA ARG A 415 33.91 -14.28 -11.73
C ARG A 415 33.19 -14.17 -10.38
N LEU A 416 32.98 -12.94 -9.95
CA LEU A 416 32.13 -12.58 -8.82
C LEU A 416 30.98 -11.69 -9.30
N GLY A 417 29.75 -12.14 -9.12
CA GLY A 417 28.55 -11.32 -9.23
C GLY A 417 28.12 -10.82 -7.85
N LEU A 418 27.53 -9.62 -7.79
CA LEU A 418 26.95 -9.01 -6.60
C LEU A 418 25.49 -8.69 -6.87
N LEU A 419 24.62 -9.00 -5.91
CA LEU A 419 23.21 -8.61 -5.88
C LEU A 419 22.89 -8.00 -4.52
N ALA A 420 22.19 -6.87 -4.52
CA ALA A 420 21.61 -6.29 -3.31
C ALA A 420 20.40 -5.43 -3.69
N GLU A 421 19.43 -5.29 -2.79
CA GLU A 421 18.40 -4.26 -2.91
C GLU A 421 18.84 -3.04 -2.09
N LEU A 422 19.13 -1.94 -2.78
CA LEU A 422 19.64 -0.70 -2.18
C LEU A 422 18.76 0.49 -2.53
N ALA A 423 18.57 1.42 -1.60
CA ALA A 423 17.95 2.73 -1.87
C ALA A 423 18.77 3.85 -1.23
N ALA A 424 18.56 5.08 -1.69
CA ALA A 424 18.97 6.23 -0.91
C ALA A 424 18.17 6.27 0.41
N LYS A 425 18.57 7.10 1.37
CA LYS A 425 17.80 7.30 2.61
C LYS A 425 17.74 8.77 2.98
N ALA A 426 16.61 9.38 2.67
CA ALA A 426 16.29 10.74 3.08
C ALA A 426 16.15 10.83 4.61
N ARG A 427 16.38 12.02 5.18
CA ARG A 427 16.08 12.32 6.59
C ARG A 427 14.64 12.83 6.65
N ASP A 428 14.38 13.70 7.62
CA ASP A 428 13.10 14.36 7.83
C ASP A 428 12.73 15.31 6.68
N GLU A 429 13.60 15.52 5.68
CA GLU A 429 13.27 16.35 4.51
C GLU A 429 12.14 15.77 3.65
N LYS A 430 11.86 14.47 3.78
CA LYS A 430 10.72 13.82 3.13
C LYS A 430 9.40 14.03 3.88
N LEU A 431 9.46 14.36 5.19
CA LEU A 431 8.28 14.55 6.00
C LEU A 431 7.69 15.92 5.70
N ALA A 432 6.41 15.95 5.41
CA ALA A 432 5.75 17.22 5.16
C ALA A 432 5.61 18.05 6.46
N TRP A 433 5.60 17.40 7.64
CA TRP A 433 5.58 18.04 8.98
C TRP A 433 6.62 17.43 9.94
N PRO A 434 7.90 17.82 9.85
CA PRO A 434 9.01 17.19 10.59
C PRO A 434 9.00 17.47 12.12
N GLN A 435 8.03 18.23 12.64
CA GLN A 435 7.92 18.50 14.07
C GLN A 435 7.30 17.33 14.87
N GLU A 436 6.52 16.48 14.20
CA GLU A 436 5.84 15.31 14.78
C GLU A 436 6.28 14.06 14.00
N VAL A 437 7.29 13.35 14.49
CA VAL A 437 7.85 12.17 13.82
C VAL A 437 7.52 10.90 14.59
N THR A 438 6.90 9.94 13.92
CA THR A 438 6.65 8.60 14.43
C THR A 438 7.67 7.60 13.90
N LEU A 439 7.86 6.47 14.61
CA LEU A 439 8.76 5.40 14.16
C LEU A 439 8.27 4.65 12.90
N LEU A 440 7.02 4.86 12.50
CA LEU A 440 6.43 4.23 11.32
C LEU A 440 6.40 5.16 10.12
N ASP A 441 6.80 6.43 10.28
CA ASP A 441 6.80 7.40 9.20
C ASP A 441 7.73 6.95 8.09
N TYR A 442 7.14 6.81 6.91
CA TYR A 442 7.81 6.54 5.66
C TYR A 442 6.90 7.06 4.55
N PRO A 443 7.04 8.36 4.21
CA PRO A 443 6.14 9.02 3.27
C PRO A 443 6.09 8.29 1.94
N GLN A 444 4.94 8.32 1.28
CA GLN A 444 4.76 7.71 -0.04
C GLN A 444 5.72 8.33 -1.06
N THR A 445 6.10 7.56 -2.07
CA THR A 445 6.85 8.07 -3.22
C THR A 445 6.06 9.19 -3.91
N ASP A 446 6.73 10.29 -4.27
CA ASP A 446 6.14 11.41 -5.01
C ASP A 446 7.14 12.02 -6.00
N ALA A 447 6.82 13.20 -6.55
CA ALA A 447 7.67 13.87 -7.54
C ALA A 447 9.03 14.35 -6.99
N VAL A 448 9.20 14.52 -5.68
CA VAL A 448 10.44 14.97 -5.04
C VAL A 448 11.31 13.76 -4.70
N LYS A 449 12.32 13.53 -5.53
CA LYS A 449 13.24 12.40 -5.36
C LYS A 449 14.44 12.77 -4.49
N HIS A 450 14.90 11.82 -3.70
CA HIS A 450 16.09 11.95 -2.85
C HIS A 450 17.18 10.95 -3.29
N PRO A 451 17.91 11.23 -4.38
CA PRO A 451 18.88 10.29 -4.91
C PRO A 451 20.17 10.21 -4.10
N ALA A 452 20.91 9.11 -4.27
CA ALA A 452 22.25 8.94 -3.72
C ALA A 452 23.12 8.08 -4.66
N THR A 453 24.41 8.41 -4.75
CA THR A 453 25.39 7.55 -5.43
C THR A 453 25.97 6.54 -4.44
N VAL A 454 25.93 5.25 -4.78
CA VAL A 454 26.62 4.19 -4.05
C VAL A 454 27.87 3.74 -4.79
N ASN A 455 29.02 3.87 -4.14
CA ASN A 455 30.27 3.26 -4.56
C ASN A 455 30.35 1.84 -3.99
N ILE A 456 30.67 0.87 -4.85
CA ILE A 456 30.80 -0.53 -4.46
C ILE A 456 32.26 -0.93 -4.53
N ILE A 457 32.80 -1.47 -3.45
CA ILE A 457 34.20 -1.91 -3.36
C ILE A 457 34.23 -3.38 -2.92
N VAL A 458 34.91 -4.23 -3.70
CA VAL A 458 35.06 -5.67 -3.44
C VAL A 458 36.53 -5.99 -3.21
N ASN A 459 36.92 -6.34 -1.98
CA ASN A 459 38.33 -6.54 -1.57
C ASN A 459 39.29 -5.44 -2.08
N GLY A 460 38.85 -4.19 -2.06
CA GLY A 460 39.64 -3.03 -2.51
C GLY A 460 39.50 -2.69 -4.01
N HIS A 461 38.84 -3.52 -4.81
CA HIS A 461 38.53 -3.21 -6.21
C HIS A 461 37.20 -2.45 -6.29
N ARG A 462 37.22 -1.25 -6.86
CA ARG A 462 36.02 -0.42 -7.03
C ARG A 462 35.28 -0.86 -8.30
N LEU A 463 33.99 -1.11 -8.19
CA LEU A 463 33.09 -1.28 -9.33
C LEU A 463 32.58 0.09 -9.80
N GLU A 464 31.89 0.12 -10.94
CA GLU A 464 31.19 1.32 -11.39
C GLU A 464 30.20 1.80 -10.31
N PRO A 465 30.21 3.09 -9.95
CA PRO A 465 29.22 3.66 -9.04
C PRO A 465 27.81 3.51 -9.60
N ILE A 466 26.84 3.35 -8.70
CA ILE A 466 25.43 3.21 -9.07
C ILE A 466 24.63 4.37 -8.49
N GLU A 467 23.79 4.97 -9.31
CA GLU A 467 22.83 5.97 -8.88
C GLU A 467 21.57 5.29 -8.35
N LEU A 468 21.25 5.54 -7.08
CA LEU A 468 19.99 5.17 -6.46
C LEU A 468 19.04 6.34 -6.64
N ALA A 469 17.95 6.13 -7.37
CA ALA A 469 17.11 7.23 -7.81
C ALA A 469 16.33 7.91 -6.69
N ASP A 470 16.04 7.20 -5.58
CA ASP A 470 15.20 7.71 -4.50
C ASP A 470 15.30 6.89 -3.19
N ASP A 471 14.55 7.35 -2.18
CA ASP A 471 14.14 6.63 -0.96
C ASP A 471 12.62 6.30 -1.01
N PRO A 472 12.20 5.31 -1.82
CA PRO A 472 10.81 5.19 -2.24
C PRO A 472 9.96 4.34 -1.26
N ALA A 473 8.64 4.60 -1.26
CA ALA A 473 7.64 3.75 -0.63
C ALA A 473 6.29 3.79 -1.35
N ASP A 474 5.81 2.63 -1.81
CA ASP A 474 4.50 2.43 -2.45
C ASP A 474 4.23 0.92 -2.63
N ALA A 475 3.27 0.54 -3.48
CA ALA A 475 2.88 -0.85 -3.73
C ALA A 475 4.01 -1.78 -4.20
N HIS A 476 5.15 -1.25 -4.67
CA HIS A 476 6.35 -2.02 -4.97
C HIS A 476 6.92 -2.72 -3.72
N GLY A 477 6.84 -2.10 -2.55
CA GLY A 477 7.42 -2.59 -1.29
C GLY A 477 6.59 -3.68 -0.61
N VAL A 478 6.21 -4.71 -1.38
CA VAL A 478 5.36 -5.83 -0.95
C VAL A 478 5.88 -6.48 0.32
N LEU A 479 7.20 -6.68 0.44
CA LEU A 479 7.79 -7.33 1.60
C LEU A 479 7.79 -6.40 2.81
N SER A 480 8.02 -5.10 2.62
CA SER A 480 7.91 -4.11 3.70
C SER A 480 6.50 -3.99 4.25
N HIS A 481 5.48 -4.02 3.38
CA HIS A 481 4.07 -4.11 3.83
C HIS A 481 3.82 -5.36 4.65
N GLN A 482 4.24 -6.52 4.14
CA GLN A 482 4.09 -7.80 4.83
C GLN A 482 4.82 -7.85 6.18
N ALA A 483 5.94 -7.14 6.29
CA ALA A 483 6.75 -7.09 7.51
C ALA A 483 6.24 -6.06 8.54
N GLY A 484 5.26 -5.22 8.19
CA GLY A 484 4.61 -4.27 9.10
C GLY A 484 5.54 -3.18 9.63
N PHE A 485 6.53 -2.75 8.84
CA PHE A 485 7.53 -1.76 9.24
C PHE A 485 7.99 -0.95 8.03
N HIS A 486 8.04 0.38 8.15
CA HIS A 486 8.31 1.30 7.03
C HIS A 486 7.51 0.87 5.79
N HIS A 487 6.18 0.84 5.94
CA HIS A 487 5.25 0.29 4.97
C HIS A 487 5.53 0.83 3.56
N GLY A 488 5.47 -0.05 2.58
CA GLY A 488 5.73 0.30 1.19
C GLY A 488 7.18 0.57 0.84
N SER A 489 8.10 0.72 1.81
CA SER A 489 9.49 1.06 1.50
C SER A 489 10.19 -0.02 0.67
N TYR A 490 10.97 0.39 -0.33
CA TYR A 490 11.75 -0.53 -1.16
C TYR A 490 13.03 0.10 -1.70
N GLY A 491 13.82 -0.69 -2.42
CA GLY A 491 15.00 -0.25 -3.13
C GLY A 491 15.10 -0.79 -4.54
N TYR A 492 16.23 -0.48 -5.16
CA TYR A 492 16.56 -0.85 -6.53
C TYR A 492 17.46 -2.09 -6.51
N LEU A 493 17.20 -3.00 -7.44
CA LEU A 493 18.05 -4.17 -7.60
C LEU A 493 19.41 -3.75 -8.18
N VAL A 494 20.40 -3.74 -7.32
CA VAL A 494 21.78 -3.42 -7.65
C VAL A 494 22.51 -4.68 -8.09
N ARG A 495 23.17 -4.59 -9.25
CA ARG A 495 23.99 -5.66 -9.83
C ARG A 495 25.41 -5.15 -10.03
N GLY A 496 26.39 -5.92 -9.59
CA GLY A 496 27.81 -5.68 -9.86
C GLY A 496 28.49 -6.94 -10.39
N GLU A 497 29.51 -6.79 -11.22
CA GLU A 497 30.32 -7.91 -11.70
C GLU A 497 31.81 -7.56 -11.61
N LEU A 498 32.60 -8.53 -11.16
CA LEU A 498 34.06 -8.46 -11.14
C LEU A 498 34.64 -9.73 -11.78
N MET A 499 35.36 -9.57 -12.89
CA MET A 499 36.17 -10.64 -13.46
C MET A 499 37.41 -10.85 -12.59
N LEU A 500 37.58 -12.07 -12.09
CA LEU A 500 38.71 -12.43 -11.21
C LEU A 500 39.91 -12.94 -12.01
N ALA A 501 39.69 -13.36 -13.26
CA ALA A 501 40.75 -13.74 -14.18
C ALA A 501 41.75 -12.58 -14.36
N GLY A 502 43.02 -12.81 -14.03
CA GLY A 502 44.09 -11.81 -14.09
C GLY A 502 44.24 -10.94 -12.83
N LEU A 503 43.40 -11.13 -11.81
CA LEU A 503 43.57 -10.48 -10.49
C LEU A 503 44.35 -11.38 -9.54
N ASP A 504 45.60 -11.72 -9.89
CA ASP A 504 46.41 -12.69 -9.14
C ASP A 504 46.56 -12.33 -7.65
N GLY A 505 46.74 -11.04 -7.34
CA GLY A 505 46.80 -10.54 -5.96
C GLY A 505 45.47 -10.70 -5.20
N PHE A 506 44.33 -10.54 -5.87
CA PHE A 506 43.01 -10.81 -5.27
C PHE A 506 42.88 -12.30 -4.93
N LEU A 507 43.20 -13.17 -5.88
CA LEU A 507 43.08 -14.63 -5.73
C LEU A 507 44.06 -15.16 -4.68
N GLU A 508 45.29 -14.64 -4.62
CA GLU A 508 46.25 -14.99 -3.58
C GLU A 508 45.77 -14.57 -2.19
N ASN A 509 45.24 -13.34 -2.05
CA ASN A 509 44.65 -12.88 -0.80
C ASN A 509 43.45 -13.74 -0.40
N LEU A 510 42.59 -14.11 -1.36
CA LEU A 510 41.43 -14.95 -1.11
C LEU A 510 41.84 -16.37 -0.66
N ARG A 511 42.95 -16.92 -1.18
CA ARG A 511 43.48 -18.21 -0.68
C ARG A 511 44.06 -18.10 0.73
N ARG A 512 44.72 -16.98 1.07
CA ARG A 512 45.29 -16.75 2.41
C ARG A 512 44.22 -16.43 3.45
N ARG A 513 43.17 -15.71 3.05
CA ARG A 513 42.03 -15.31 3.85
C ARG A 513 40.77 -15.52 3.00
N PRO A 514 40.03 -16.63 3.18
CA PRO A 514 38.90 -17.03 2.33
C PRO A 514 37.67 -16.16 2.60
N LEU A 515 37.80 -14.87 2.32
CA LEU A 515 36.86 -13.83 2.66
C LEU A 515 36.73 -12.83 1.52
N VAL A 516 35.50 -12.60 1.10
CA VAL A 516 35.15 -11.47 0.24
C VAL A 516 34.53 -10.38 1.11
N ARG A 517 35.14 -9.20 1.09
CA ARG A 517 34.63 -7.97 1.70
C ARG A 517 33.93 -7.15 0.63
N VAL A 518 32.66 -6.86 0.84
CA VAL A 518 31.86 -5.96 -0.01
C VAL A 518 31.56 -4.71 0.81
N ILE A 519 31.92 -3.55 0.30
CA ILE A 519 31.65 -2.25 0.93
C ILE A 519 30.68 -1.49 0.06
N PHE A 520 29.60 -0.99 0.68
CA PHE A 520 28.73 0.03 0.11
C PHE A 520 29.10 1.36 0.76
N GLU A 521 29.61 2.29 -0.03
CA GLU A 521 30.03 3.63 0.40
C GLU A 521 29.18 4.68 -0.30
N VAL A 522 28.53 5.55 0.49
CA VAL A 522 27.77 6.70 -0.01
C VAL A 522 28.44 8.01 0.42
N PRO A 523 28.79 8.91 -0.51
CA PRO A 523 29.33 10.23 -0.17
C PRO A 523 28.33 11.17 0.51
N GLY A 524 27.03 10.85 0.45
CA GLY A 524 25.91 11.62 0.97
C GLY A 524 24.57 10.98 0.55
N GLY A 525 23.44 11.55 0.98
CA GLY A 525 22.09 11.08 0.60
C GLY A 525 21.57 9.85 1.36
N GLY A 526 22.38 9.26 2.24
CA GLY A 526 21.99 8.09 3.03
C GLY A 526 21.99 6.78 2.23
N LEU A 527 21.81 5.68 2.95
CA LEU A 527 21.73 4.33 2.37
C LEU A 527 20.70 3.50 3.13
N ALA A 528 19.82 2.83 2.40
CA ALA A 528 19.05 1.70 2.89
C ALA A 528 19.51 0.42 2.20
N VAL A 529 19.74 -0.64 2.98
CA VAL A 529 20.04 -2.00 2.52
C VAL A 529 18.90 -2.90 2.96
N TYR A 530 18.17 -3.44 1.99
CA TYR A 530 17.05 -4.33 2.24
C TYR A 530 17.53 -5.77 2.29
N GLY A 531 16.78 -6.60 2.98
CA GLY A 531 17.03 -8.03 3.12
C GLY A 531 15.83 -8.81 2.64
N GLU A 532 15.96 -10.12 2.63
CA GLU A 532 15.00 -10.99 1.93
C GLU A 532 13.54 -10.92 2.43
N ARG A 533 13.26 -10.27 3.56
CA ARG A 533 11.90 -10.08 4.12
C ARG A 533 11.45 -8.62 4.14
N THR A 534 12.19 -7.71 3.51
CA THR A 534 11.86 -6.29 3.40
C THR A 534 12.11 -5.80 1.98
N GLY A 535 11.48 -4.69 1.61
CA GLY A 535 11.62 -4.13 0.27
C GLY A 535 10.71 -4.81 -0.75
N ARG A 536 11.24 -4.99 -1.96
CA ARG A 536 10.56 -5.56 -3.12
C ARG A 536 11.12 -6.93 -3.49
N TYR A 537 12.41 -7.18 -3.30
CA TYR A 537 13.09 -8.37 -3.79
C TYR A 537 13.29 -9.38 -2.64
N PRO A 538 12.97 -10.67 -2.84
CA PRO A 538 13.12 -11.69 -1.80
C PRO A 538 14.59 -12.15 -1.65
N LEU A 539 15.53 -11.21 -1.59
CA LEU A 539 16.96 -11.48 -1.49
C LEU A 539 17.66 -10.64 -0.43
N ASP A 540 18.69 -11.23 0.17
CA ASP A 540 19.67 -10.54 1.00
C ASP A 540 20.83 -10.02 0.13
N PRO A 541 21.71 -9.13 0.65
CA PRO A 541 23.04 -8.91 0.10
C PRO A 541 23.72 -10.24 -0.24
N THR A 542 24.07 -10.40 -1.51
CA THR A 542 24.43 -11.69 -2.10
C THR A 542 25.63 -11.54 -3.02
N ILE A 543 26.61 -12.44 -2.89
CA ILE A 543 27.62 -12.65 -3.93
C ILE A 543 27.44 -14.02 -4.59
N ILE A 544 27.73 -14.07 -5.89
CA ILE A 544 27.70 -15.29 -6.70
C ILE A 544 29.11 -15.51 -7.21
N LEU A 545 29.74 -16.61 -6.81
CA LEU A 545 31.06 -16.98 -7.30
C LEU A 545 30.91 -18.05 -8.38
N GLU A 546 31.47 -17.78 -9.55
CA GLU A 546 31.59 -18.73 -10.65
C GLU A 546 33.04 -19.24 -10.72
N THR A 547 33.20 -20.54 -10.89
CA THR A 547 34.49 -21.24 -10.87
C THR A 547 34.87 -21.79 -12.23
N GLU A 548 36.18 -21.89 -12.48
CA GLU A 548 36.74 -22.48 -13.71
C GLU A 548 36.39 -23.97 -13.82
N ARG A 549 36.41 -24.66 -12.67
CA ARG A 549 36.20 -26.10 -12.53
C ARG A 549 34.91 -26.37 -11.76
N ASP A 550 34.44 -27.60 -11.84
CA ASP A 550 33.32 -28.04 -11.03
C ASP A 550 33.73 -28.02 -9.54
N ILE A 551 32.84 -27.49 -8.70
CA ILE A 551 33.01 -27.48 -7.24
C ILE A 551 32.92 -28.95 -6.77
N PRO A 552 33.88 -29.45 -5.99
CA PRO A 552 33.87 -30.82 -5.48
C PRO A 552 32.57 -31.27 -4.79
#